data_AF-A0A955Z196-F1
#
_entry.id   AF-A0A955Z196-F1
#
_cell.length_a   1.000
_cell.length_b   1.000
_cell.length_c   1.000
_cell.angle_alpha   90.00
_cell.angle_beta   90.00
_cell.angle_gamma   90.00
#
_symmetry.space_group_name_H-M   'P 1'
#
loop_
_entity.id
_entity.type
_entity.pdbx_description
1 polymer ?
#
loop_
_entity_poly.entity_id
_entity_poly.type
_entity_poly.pdbx_seq_one_letter_code
_entity_poly.pdbx_strand_id
1 'polypeptide(L)' 'MQYTHLGRTGLRVSRLCLGTMNFGPQTTEPDSFAVMDRALEHGINFFDTANVYGWKTG' A
#
# COMPACT_ATOMS: atom_id res chain seq x y z
N MET A 1 -12.95 -7.33 -4.79
CA MET A 1 -12.59 -5.90 -4.62
C MET A 1 -13.64 -4.98 -5.23
N GLN A 2 -13.91 -3.82 -4.62
CA GLN A 2 -14.67 -2.71 -5.25
C GLN A 2 -13.70 -1.64 -5.72
N TYR A 3 -13.99 -0.99 -6.85
CA TYR A 3 -13.15 0.06 -7.43
C TYR A 3 -13.94 1.35 -7.64
N THR A 4 -13.26 2.49 -7.56
CA THR A 4 -13.81 3.83 -7.81
C THR A 4 -12.82 4.71 -8.57
N HIS A 5 -13.28 5.84 -9.10
CA HIS A 5 -12.41 6.83 -9.72
C HIS A 5 -11.71 7.69 -8.66
N LEU A 6 -10.41 7.93 -8.81
CA LEU A 6 -9.67 8.83 -7.94
C LEU A 6 -9.98 10.29 -8.32
N GLY A 7 -10.93 10.89 -7.62
CA GLY A 7 -11.36 12.27 -7.86
C GLY A 7 -11.83 12.47 -9.31
N ARG A 8 -11.27 13.49 -9.99
CA ARG A 8 -11.55 13.81 -11.39
C ARG A 8 -10.54 13.20 -12.37
N THR A 9 -9.73 12.25 -11.91
CA THR A 9 -8.73 11.59 -12.75
C THR A 9 -9.33 10.39 -13.48
N GLY A 10 -8.65 9.93 -14.53
CA GLY A 10 -9.01 8.68 -15.22
C GLY A 10 -8.63 7.40 -14.45
N LEU A 11 -7.97 7.53 -13.29
CA LEU A 11 -7.47 6.38 -12.53
C LEU A 11 -8.62 5.66 -11.82
N ARG A 12 -8.67 4.34 -11.97
CA ARG A 12 -9.61 3.46 -11.28
C ARG A 12 -8.86 2.69 -10.18
N VAL A 13 -9.14 3.07 -8.93
CA VAL A 13 -8.45 2.58 -7.73
C VAL A 13 -9.35 1.70 -6.88
N SER A 14 -8.77 0.77 -6.12
CA SER A 14 -9.48 -0.01 -5.11
C SER A 14 -10.08 0.93 -4.06
N ARG A 15 -11.28 0.60 -3.56
CA ARG A 15 -11.97 1.43 -2.56
C ARG A 15 -11.23 1.47 -1.21
N LEU A 16 -10.35 0.50 -0.98
CA LEU A 16 -9.40 0.46 0.11
C LEU A 16 -7.99 0.75 -0.43
N CYS A 17 -7.20 1.51 0.35
CA CYS A 17 -5.80 1.84 0.08
C CYS A 17 -4.91 1.14 1.11
N LEU A 18 -3.76 0.60 0.69
CA LEU A 18 -2.75 0.06 1.59
C LEU A 18 -1.76 1.15 1.98
N GLY A 19 -1.78 1.57 3.25
CA GLY A 19 -0.74 2.46 3.80
C GLY A 19 0.53 1.70 4.17
N THR A 20 1.69 2.32 3.95
CA THR A 20 3.01 1.68 4.12
C THR A 20 3.88 2.27 5.24
N MET A 21 3.34 3.09 6.13
CA MET A 21 4.13 3.83 7.15
C MET A 21 5.02 2.95 8.05
N ASN A 22 4.65 1.68 8.22
CA ASN A 22 5.33 0.73 9.11
C ASN A 22 6.38 -0.12 8.39
N PHE A 23 6.42 -0.10 7.05
CA PHE A 23 7.38 -0.87 6.26
C PHE A 23 8.79 -0.31 6.45
N GLY A 24 9.69 -1.14 6.99
CA GLY A 24 11.01 -0.75 7.50
C GLY A 24 11.02 -0.65 9.03
N PRO A 25 10.37 0.35 9.67
CA PRO A 25 10.54 0.61 11.10
C PRO A 25 9.92 -0.43 12.04
N GLN A 26 8.80 -1.03 11.62
CA GLN A 26 8.05 -2.00 12.43
C GLN A 26 7.83 -3.32 11.70
N THR A 27 7.91 -3.31 10.37
CA THR A 27 7.70 -4.48 9.52
C THR A 27 8.96 -4.68 8.68
N THR A 28 9.57 -5.86 8.76
CA THR A 28 10.77 -6.18 7.98
C THR A 28 10.48 -6.08 6.49
N GLU A 29 11.53 -5.94 5.66
CA GLU A 29 11.36 -5.90 4.21
C GLU A 29 10.62 -7.16 3.67
N PRO A 30 11.01 -8.41 4.03
CA PRO A 30 10.27 -9.60 3.61
C PRO A 30 8.81 -9.62 4.05
N ASP A 31 8.52 -9.23 5.29
CA ASP A 31 7.13 -9.18 5.78
C ASP A 31 6.32 -8.08 5.08
N SER A 32 6.96 -6.96 4.74
CA SER A 32 6.33 -5.86 4.00
C SER A 32 5.93 -6.34 2.60
N PHE A 33 6.81 -7.09 1.93
CA PHE A 33 6.47 -7.73 0.65
C PHE A 33 5.32 -8.73 0.81
N ALA A 34 5.33 -9.57 1.84
CA ALA A 34 4.22 -10.51 2.08
C ALA A 34 2.87 -9.78 2.29
N VAL A 35 2.87 -8.63 2.97
CA VAL A 35 1.67 -7.78 3.10
C VAL A 35 1.24 -7.21 1.74
N MET A 36 2.19 -6.73 0.92
CA MET A 36 1.90 -6.22 -0.42
C MET A 36 1.33 -7.29 -1.34
N ASP A 37 1.92 -8.50 -1.33
CA ASP A 37 1.45 -9.64 -2.12
C ASP A 37 0.02 -10.02 -1.72
N ARG A 38 -0.25 -10.11 -0.42
CA ARG A 38 -1.59 -10.40 0.09
C ARG A 38 -2.61 -9.32 -0.31
N ALA A 39 -2.21 -8.05 -0.32
CA ALA A 39 -3.05 -6.95 -0.77
C ALA A 39 -3.38 -7.08 -2.27
N LEU A 40 -2.39 -7.41 -3.10
CA LEU A 40 -2.56 -7.64 -4.53
C LEU A 40 -3.49 -8.83 -4.82
N GLU A 41 -3.32 -9.94 -4.11
CA GLU A 41 -4.21 -11.11 -4.22
C GLU A 41 -5.68 -10.78 -3.98
N HIS A 42 -5.96 -9.83 -3.08
CA HIS A 42 -7.32 -9.34 -2.80
C HIS A 42 -7.80 -8.25 -3.77
N GLY A 43 -6.95 -7.84 -4.71
CA GLY A 43 -7.24 -6.86 -5.75
C GLY A 43 -6.99 -5.40 -5.37
N ILE A 44 -6.26 -5.13 -4.27
CA ILE A 44 -5.82 -3.76 -3.96
C ILE A 44 -4.84 -3.30 -5.05
N ASN A 45 -5.07 -2.11 -5.59
CA ASN A 45 -4.17 -1.48 -6.58
C ASN A 45 -3.78 -0.04 -6.18
N PHE A 46 -4.11 0.36 -4.95
CA PHE A 46 -3.87 1.69 -4.43
C PHE A 46 -3.04 1.61 -3.16
N PHE A 47 -1.85 2.22 -3.21
CA PHE A 47 -0.85 2.22 -2.15
C PHE A 47 -0.55 3.67 -1.75
N ASP A 48 -0.52 3.92 -0.45
CA ASP A 48 -0.13 5.20 0.14
C ASP A 48 1.28 5.08 0.73
N THR A 49 2.15 6.02 0.37
CA THR A 49 3.55 6.08 0.81
C THR A 49 4.01 7.53 0.93
N ALA A 50 5.13 7.77 1.61
CA ALA A 50 5.74 9.08 1.76
C ALA A 50 7.26 8.98 1.85
N ASN A 51 7.97 10.05 1.42
CA ASN A 51 9.44 10.13 1.51
C ASN A 51 10.00 10.00 2.94
N VAL A 52 9.18 10.29 3.96
CA VAL A 52 9.56 10.21 5.39
C VAL A 52 9.26 8.85 6.04
N TYR A 53 8.53 7.96 5.35
CA TYR A 53 8.36 6.58 5.82
C TYR A 53 9.69 5.81 5.68
N GLY A 54 9.88 4.74 6.45
CA GLY A 54 11.15 3.98 6.39
C GLY A 54 12.31 4.57 7.19
N TRP A 55 12.05 5.51 8.12
CA TRP A 55 13.04 6.26 8.91
C TRP A 55 13.97 5.40 9.80
N LYS A 56 13.66 4.11 9.96
CA LYS A 56 14.50 3.13 10.66
C LYS A 56 14.34 1.78 9.98
N THR A 57 15.44 1.09 9.71
CA THR A 57 15.40 -0.32 9.34
C THR A 57 15.31 -1.13 10.63
N GLY A 58 14.21 -1.86 10.82
CA GLY A 58 13.99 -2.79 11.93
C GLY A 58 14.85 -4.04 11.83
#